data_AF-A0A6B8W7P1-F1
#
_entry.id   AF-A0A6B8W7P1-F1
#
_cell.length_a   1.000
_cell.length_b   1.000
_cell.length_c   1.000
_cell.angle_alpha   90.00
_cell.angle_beta   90.00
_cell.angle_gamma   90.00
#
_symmetry.space_group_name_H-M   'P 1'
#
loop_
_entity.id
_entity.type
_entity.pdbx_description
1 polymer ?
#
loop_
_entity_poly.entity_id
_entity_poly.type
_entity_poly.pdbx_seq_one_letter_code
_entity_poly.pdbx_strand_id
1 'polypeptide(L)'
;MISDDKATEIALEIASYLQGTDFYPELISDIDAGEDESACFTAIGNLGLTKTPIPAQLLDNAVDVVKLRWESDPDVMQAIDEWKPLVNTI
;
A
#
# COMPACT_ATOMS: atom_id res chain seq x y z
N MET A 1 -13.95 -7.62 7.87
CA MET A 1 -13.40 -6.42 8.54
C MET A 1 -11.97 -6.77 8.91
N ILE A 2 -11.01 -6.03 8.34
CA ILE A 2 -9.59 -6.13 8.71
C ILE A 2 -9.44 -5.45 10.07
N SER A 3 -8.68 -6.04 10.99
CA SER A 3 -8.36 -5.41 12.29
C SER A 3 -7.15 -4.49 12.14
N ASP A 4 -6.99 -3.52 13.04
CA ASP A 4 -5.85 -2.59 13.06
C ASP A 4 -4.50 -3.33 13.02
N ASP A 5 -4.30 -4.31 13.91
CA ASP A 5 -3.07 -5.15 13.90
C ASP A 5 -2.82 -5.81 12.55
N LYS A 6 -3.89 -6.19 11.83
CA LYS A 6 -3.78 -6.84 10.54
C LYS A 6 -3.48 -5.84 9.42
N ALA A 7 -4.02 -4.62 9.52
CA ALA A 7 -3.68 -3.51 8.63
C ALA A 7 -2.20 -3.15 8.77
N THR A 8 -1.69 -3.03 10.00
CA THR A 8 -0.27 -2.79 10.27
C THR A 8 0.63 -3.89 9.70
N GLU A 9 0.28 -5.17 9.89
CA GLU A 9 1.02 -6.29 9.28
C GLU A 9 1.11 -6.17 7.76
N ILE A 10 -0.01 -5.87 7.09
CA ILE A 10 -0.07 -5.73 5.62
C ILE A 10 0.75 -4.52 5.17
N ALA A 11 0.65 -3.39 5.88
CA ALA A 11 1.38 -2.17 5.58
C ALA A 11 2.90 -2.39 5.68
N LEU A 12 3.36 -3.08 6.74
CA LEU A 12 4.77 -3.47 6.89
C LEU A 12 5.22 -4.42 5.79
N GLU A 13 4.40 -5.42 5.45
CA GLU A 13 4.72 -6.41 4.43
C GLU A 13 4.87 -5.76 3.05
N ILE A 14 3.92 -4.92 2.63
CA ILE A 14 4.01 -4.23 1.34
C ILE A 14 5.16 -3.20 1.33
N ALA A 15 5.40 -2.46 2.42
CA ALA A 15 6.51 -1.53 2.53
C ALA A 15 7.87 -2.24 2.40
N SER A 16 7.99 -3.50 2.86
CA SER A 16 9.24 -4.26 2.77
C SER A 16 9.75 -4.44 1.34
N TYR A 17 8.87 -4.45 0.33
CA TYR A 17 9.25 -4.51 -1.08
C TYR A 17 9.87 -3.22 -1.61
N LEU A 18 9.72 -2.12 -0.87
CA LEU A 18 10.36 -0.84 -1.17
C LEU A 18 11.60 -0.62 -0.29
N GLN A 19 12.02 -1.60 0.51
CA GLN A 19 13.22 -1.50 1.33
C GLN A 19 14.46 -1.20 0.49
N GLY A 20 15.21 -0.18 0.90
CA GLY A 20 16.39 0.31 0.17
C GLY A 20 16.09 1.36 -0.90
N THR A 21 14.82 1.73 -1.11
CA THR A 21 14.43 2.92 -1.87
C THR A 21 14.29 4.13 -0.94
N ASP A 22 14.28 5.33 -1.52
CA ASP A 22 14.06 6.58 -0.78
C ASP A 22 12.63 6.70 -0.20
N PHE A 23 11.69 5.85 -0.63
CA PHE A 23 10.30 5.83 -0.15
C PHE A 23 10.13 5.08 1.17
N TYR A 24 11.02 4.12 1.46
CA TYR A 24 10.87 3.25 2.63
C TYR A 24 10.82 3.99 3.97
N PRO A 25 11.66 5.02 4.24
CA PRO A 25 11.59 5.74 5.52
C PRO A 25 10.26 6.47 5.75
N GLU A 26 9.65 7.01 4.70
CA GLU A 26 8.34 7.67 4.78
C GLU A 26 7.24 6.67 5.13
N LEU A 27 7.22 5.52 4.43
CA LEU A 27 6.25 4.45 4.70
C LEU A 27 6.30 3.95 6.14
N ILE A 28 7.52 3.75 6.68
CA ILE A 28 7.68 3.31 8.07
C ILE A 28 7.23 4.41 9.05
N SER A 29 7.49 5.69 8.75
CA SER A 29 7.02 6.80 9.58
C SER A 29 5.49 6.86 9.64
N ASP A 30 4.80 6.61 8.54
CA ASP A 30 3.33 6.59 8.50
C ASP A 30 2.79 5.39 9.29
N ILE A 31 3.38 4.21 9.14
CA ILE A 31 3.00 3.00 9.89
C ILE A 31 3.20 3.21 11.40
N ASP A 32 4.34 3.77 11.82
CA ASP A 32 4.62 4.07 13.23
C ASP A 32 3.65 5.12 13.82
N ALA A 33 3.05 5.96 12.97
CA ALA A 33 2.01 6.91 13.34
C ALA A 33 0.59 6.30 13.37
N GLY A 34 0.43 5.03 12.98
CA GLY A 34 -0.87 4.36 12.85
C GLY A 34 -1.64 4.76 11.58
N GLU A 35 -0.95 5.26 10.57
CA GLU A 35 -1.53 5.68 9.29
C GLU A 35 -1.39 4.56 8.23
N ASP A 36 -1.78 3.34 8.59
CA ASP A 36 -1.58 2.12 7.77
C ASP A 36 -2.24 2.20 6.39
N GLU A 37 -3.41 2.84 6.30
CA GLU A 37 -4.10 3.07 5.03
C GLU A 37 -3.31 4.01 4.12
N SER A 38 -2.76 5.08 4.69
CA SER A 38 -1.89 6.04 4.00
C SER A 38 -0.61 5.39 3.51
N ALA A 39 0.04 4.59 4.37
CA ALA A 39 1.22 3.84 4.01
C ALA A 39 0.94 2.85 2.86
N CYS A 40 -0.17 2.09 2.94
CA CYS A 40 -0.56 1.19 1.85
C CYS A 40 -0.81 1.93 0.53
N PHE A 41 -1.49 3.07 0.57
CA PHE A 41 -1.74 3.88 -0.63
C PHE A 41 -0.45 4.37 -1.28
N THR A 42 0.44 4.97 -0.49
CA THR A 42 1.75 5.43 -0.94
C THR A 42 2.60 4.29 -1.47
N ALA A 43 2.58 3.13 -0.81
CA ALA A 43 3.33 1.95 -1.25
C ALA A 43 2.86 1.44 -2.62
N ILE A 44 1.55 1.36 -2.86
CA ILE A 44 0.99 0.93 -4.16
C ILE A 44 1.47 1.85 -5.29
N GLY A 45 1.38 3.17 -5.10
CA GLY A 45 1.86 4.14 -6.07
C GLY A 45 3.35 3.96 -6.38
N ASN A 46 4.18 3.85 -5.34
CA ASN A 46 5.62 3.68 -5.49
C ASN A 46 6.01 2.35 -6.14
N LEU A 47 5.32 1.25 -5.83
CA LEU A 47 5.53 -0.05 -6.50
C LEU A 47 5.21 0.01 -8.00
N GLY A 48 4.18 0.78 -8.38
CA GLY A 48 3.84 1.04 -9.78
C GLY A 48 4.94 1.80 -10.52
N LEU A 49 5.69 2.66 -9.83
CA LEU A 49 6.82 3.42 -10.37
C LEU A 49 8.11 2.60 -10.45
N THR A 50 8.46 1.86 -9.39
CA THR A 50 9.72 1.09 -9.33
C THR A 50 9.66 -0.21 -10.12
N LYS A 51 8.46 -0.68 -10.49
CA LYS A 51 8.23 -1.99 -11.11
C LYS A 51 8.73 -3.16 -10.26
N THR A 52 8.82 -2.97 -8.93
CA THR A 52 9.20 -4.03 -8.01
C THR A 52 8.14 -5.15 -8.04
N PRO A 53 8.54 -6.43 -8.23
CA PRO A 53 7.60 -7.55 -8.23
C PRO A 53 7.08 -7.84 -6.81
N ILE A 54 5.77 -7.98 -6.65
CA ILE A 54 5.13 -8.37 -5.38
C ILE A 54 4.07 -9.48 -5.58
N PRO A 55 3.73 -10.28 -4.56
CA PRO A 55 2.63 -11.22 -4.64
C PRO A 55 1.30 -10.52 -4.95
N ALA A 56 0.54 -11.04 -5.91
CA ALA A 56 -0.75 -10.44 -6.28
C ALA A 56 -1.73 -10.32 -5.09
N GLN A 57 -1.76 -11.33 -4.21
CA GLN A 57 -2.61 -11.31 -3.01
C GLN A 57 -2.21 -10.21 -2.03
N LEU A 58 -0.92 -9.86 -1.94
CA LEU A 58 -0.47 -8.79 -1.06
C LEU A 58 -0.92 -7.43 -1.60
N LEU A 59 -0.87 -7.23 -2.92
CA LEU A 59 -1.41 -6.02 -3.55
C LEU A 59 -2.92 -5.87 -3.27
N ASP A 60 -3.68 -6.95 -3.41
CA ASP A 60 -5.12 -6.93 -3.12
C ASP A 60 -5.40 -6.64 -1.65
N ASN A 61 -4.66 -7.26 -0.74
CA ASN A 61 -4.77 -6.99 0.70
C ASN A 61 -4.47 -5.53 1.03
N ALA A 62 -3.42 -4.94 0.44
CA ALA A 62 -3.09 -3.54 0.66
C ALA A 62 -4.18 -2.61 0.13
N VAL A 63 -4.78 -2.91 -1.03
CA VAL A 63 -5.94 -2.16 -1.54
C VAL A 63 -7.12 -2.24 -0.57
N ASP A 64 -7.38 -3.40 0.02
CA ASP A 64 -8.44 -3.55 1.03
C ASP A 64 -8.15 -2.75 2.30
N VAL A 65 -6.87 -2.60 2.69
CA VAL A 65 -6.47 -1.70 3.79
C VAL A 65 -6.73 -0.24 3.43
N VAL A 66 -6.33 0.22 2.24
CA VAL A 66 -6.60 1.61 1.78
C VAL A 66 -8.11 1.95 1.84
N LYS A 67 -8.96 0.98 1.49
CA LYS A 67 -10.42 1.15 1.51
C LYS A 67 -11.00 1.33 2.91
N LEU A 68 -10.35 0.86 3.98
CA LEU A 68 -10.85 1.03 5.36
C LEU A 68 -11.13 2.50 5.69
N ARG A 69 -10.29 3.41 5.16
CA ARG A 69 -10.44 4.86 5.35
C ARG A 69 -11.05 5.58 4.14
N TRP A 70 -10.70 5.16 2.94
CA TRP A 70 -10.96 5.95 1.72
C TRP A 70 -11.90 5.31 0.71
N GLU A 71 -12.67 4.27 1.08
CA GLU A 71 -13.64 3.65 0.16
C GLU A 71 -14.63 4.66 -0.46
N SER A 72 -14.98 5.72 0.27
CA SER A 72 -15.89 6.78 -0.22
C SER A 72 -15.19 7.95 -0.91
N ASP A 73 -13.85 7.94 -1.02
CA ASP A 73 -13.07 8.98 -1.68
C ASP A 73 -12.83 8.60 -3.16
N PRO A 74 -13.50 9.27 -4.11
CA PRO A 74 -13.41 8.91 -5.52
C PRO A 74 -12.01 9.17 -6.12
N ASP A 75 -11.28 10.16 -5.61
CA ASP A 75 -9.96 10.51 -6.14
C ASP A 75 -8.93 9.45 -5.73
N VAL A 76 -9.01 8.96 -4.50
CA VAL A 76 -8.17 7.85 -4.01
C VAL A 76 -8.49 6.56 -4.77
N MET A 77 -9.78 6.23 -4.96
CA MET A 77 -10.18 5.03 -5.69
C MET A 77 -9.75 5.07 -7.16
N GLN A 78 -9.87 6.23 -7.82
CA GLN A 78 -9.37 6.41 -9.18
C GLN A 78 -7.85 6.19 -9.25
N ALA A 79 -7.08 6.76 -8.31
CA ALA A 79 -5.63 6.57 -8.27
C ALA A 79 -5.24 5.09 -8.11
N ILE A 80 -5.93 4.33 -7.26
CA ILE A 80 -5.70 2.88 -7.12
C ILE A 80 -5.99 2.15 -8.43
N ASP A 81 -7.12 2.44 -9.08
CA ASP A 81 -7.50 1.79 -10.34
C ASP A 81 -6.47 2.05 -11.45
N GLU A 82 -5.84 3.24 -11.45
CA GLU A 82 -4.77 3.61 -12.38
C GLU A 82 -3.42 2.94 -12.02
N TRP A 83 -3.07 2.83 -10.74
CA TRP A 83 -1.77 2.32 -10.29
C TRP A 83 -1.71 0.80 -10.20
N LYS A 84 -2.79 0.14 -9.78
CA LYS A 84 -2.85 -1.31 -9.63
C LYS A 84 -2.38 -2.09 -10.86
N PRO A 85 -2.79 -1.78 -12.11
CA PRO A 85 -2.29 -2.49 -13.30
C PRO A 85 -0.82 -2.17 -13.63
N LEU A 86 -0.22 -1.14 -13.03
CA LEU A 86 1.17 -0.77 -13.24
C LEU A 86 2.13 -1.50 -12.28
N VAL A 87 1.61 -2.01 -11.16
CA VAL A 87 2.37 -2.82 -10.20
C VAL A 87 2.72 -4.17 -10.84
N ASN A 88 3.99 -4.55 -10.74
CA ASN A 88 4.46 -5.84 -11.24
C ASN A 88 4.09 -6.94 -10.24
N THR A 89 3.25 -7.90 -10.63
CA THR A 89 2.81 -8.98 -9.74
C THR A 89 3.38 -10.34 -10.15
N ILE A 90 3.67 -11.19 -9.15
CA ILE A 90 4.21 -12.55 -9.29
C ILE A 90 3.34 -13.59 -8.59
#